data_AF-A0A6B8QXM3-F1
#
_entry.id   AF-A0A6B8QXM3-F1
#
_cell.length_a   1.000
_cell.length_b   1.000
_cell.length_c   1.000
_cell.angle_alpha   90.00
_cell.angle_beta   90.00
_cell.angle_gamma   90.00
#
_symmetry.space_group_name_H-M   'P 1'
#
loop_
_entity.id
_entity.type
_entity.pdbx_description
1 polymer ?
#
loop_
_entity_poly.entity_id
_entity_poly.type
_entity_poly.pdbx_seq_one_letter_code
_entity_poly.pdbx_strand_id
1 'polypeptide(L)'
;MIHESIDLSPLSDLPLTREDERYILECLRQGGVGDTRPVLAAYASCWAAAAQGTPERQRDNAGRRAANTFLREALGVAPGASRSH
;
A
#
# COMPACT_ATOMS: atom_id res chain seq x y z
N MET A 1 19.27 -17.17 -5.27
CA MET A 1 18.15 -16.49 -4.59
C MET A 1 17.38 -15.72 -5.64
N ILE A 2 16.15 -16.14 -5.91
CA ILE A 2 15.26 -15.44 -6.83
C ILE A 2 14.97 -14.09 -6.16
N HIS A 3 15.48 -12.99 -6.74
CA HIS A 3 14.92 -11.68 -6.44
C HIS A 3 13.52 -11.71 -7.04
N GLU A 4 12.53 -12.13 -6.26
CA GLU A 4 11.14 -12.00 -6.66
C GLU A 4 10.86 -10.51 -6.77
N SER A 5 10.90 -10.03 -8.01
CA SER A 5 10.50 -8.67 -8.36
C SER A 5 9.02 -8.57 -8.04
N ILE A 6 8.69 -7.96 -6.90
CA ILE A 6 7.32 -7.68 -6.52
C ILE A 6 6.70 -6.84 -7.65
N ASP A 7 5.70 -7.40 -8.30
CA ASP A 7 4.98 -6.76 -9.38
C ASP A 7 4.04 -5.69 -8.83
N LEU A 8 4.28 -4.43 -9.19
CA LEU A 8 3.42 -3.30 -8.83
C LEU A 8 2.45 -2.91 -9.96
N SER A 9 2.33 -3.71 -11.02
CA SER A 9 1.39 -3.46 -12.13
C SER A 9 -0.05 -3.14 -11.67
N PRO A 10 -0.60 -3.75 -10.59
CA PRO A 10 -1.92 -3.40 -10.08
C PRO A 10 -2.08 -1.94 -9.63
N LEU A 11 -0.96 -1.25 -9.36
CA LEU A 11 -0.94 0.14 -8.90
C LEU A 11 -0.53 1.14 -9.99
N SER A 12 -0.23 0.67 -11.21
CA SER A 12 0.29 1.54 -12.28
C SER A 12 -0.68 2.64 -12.74
N ASP A 13 -1.98 2.49 -12.45
CA ASP A 13 -3.01 3.49 -12.75
C ASP A 13 -3.10 4.60 -11.68
N LEU A 14 -2.46 4.41 -10.52
CA LEU A 14 -2.46 5.38 -9.44
C LEU A 14 -1.33 6.42 -9.62
N PRO A 15 -1.56 7.69 -9.22
CA PRO A 15 -0.53 8.74 -9.26
C PRO A 15 0.48 8.58 -8.11
N LEU A 16 1.18 7.45 -8.10
CA LEU A 16 2.23 7.14 -7.13
C LEU A 16 3.54 7.80 -7.52
N THR A 17 4.24 8.33 -6.54
CA THR A 17 5.62 8.79 -6.72
C THR A 17 6.59 7.62 -6.55
N ARG A 18 7.83 7.79 -7.01
CA ARG A 18 8.88 6.78 -6.78
C ARG A 18 9.13 6.49 -5.29
N GLU A 19 8.89 7.46 -4.42
CA GLU A 19 8.99 7.28 -2.97
C GLU A 19 7.86 6.40 -2.44
N ASP A 20 6.64 6.58 -2.95
CA ASP A 20 5.49 5.72 -2.61
C ASP A 20 5.75 4.28 -3.05
N GLU A 21 6.20 4.08 -4.30
CA GLU A 21 6.52 2.75 -4.82
C GLU A 21 7.58 2.05 -3.96
N ARG A 22 8.64 2.79 -3.57
CA ARG A 22 9.67 2.26 -2.66
C ARG A 22 9.11 1.89 -1.29
N TYR A 23 8.25 2.74 -0.71
CA TYR A 23 7.61 2.47 0.57
C TYR A 23 6.73 1.21 0.53
N ILE A 24 5.95 1.05 -0.54
CA ILE A 24 5.07 -0.10 -0.73
C ILE A 24 5.90 -1.38 -0.87
N LEU A 25 6.95 -1.36 -1.69
CA LEU A 25 7.87 -2.49 -1.85
C LEU A 25 8.53 -2.87 -0.52
N GLU A 26 8.98 -1.89 0.25
CA GLU A 26 9.59 -2.12 1.55
C GLU A 26 8.60 -2.74 2.55
N CYS A 27 7.37 -2.23 2.60
CA CYS A 27 6.33 -2.80 3.45
C CYS A 27 6.02 -4.25 3.08
N LEU A 28 5.84 -4.54 1.78
CA LEU A 28 5.54 -5.89 1.30
C LEU A 28 6.68 -6.87 1.62
N ARG A 29 7.94 -6.43 1.49
CA ARG A 29 9.12 -7.22 1.87
C ARG A 29 9.17 -7.49 3.38
N GLN A 30 8.86 -6.49 4.21
CA GLN A 30 8.87 -6.64 5.67
C GLN A 30 7.71 -7.48 6.18
N GLY A 31 6.51 -7.36 5.58
CA GLY A 31 5.33 -8.13 5.93
C GLY A 31 5.43 -9.62 5.57
N GLY A 32 6.41 -10.02 4.76
CA GLY A 32 6.66 -11.42 4.40
C GLY A 32 5.48 -12.07 3.66
N VAL A 33 4.74 -11.30 2.87
CA VAL A 33 3.54 -11.79 2.17
C VAL A 33 3.94 -12.65 0.98
N GLY A 34 3.46 -13.89 0.95
CA GLY A 34 3.71 -14.81 -0.16
C GLY A 34 2.97 -14.45 -1.45
N ASP A 35 1.80 -13.81 -1.37
CA ASP A 35 1.08 -13.26 -2.52
C ASP A 35 0.73 -11.79 -2.31
N THR A 36 1.42 -10.91 -3.04
CA THR A 36 1.24 -9.45 -2.91
C THR A 36 0.03 -8.93 -3.66
N ARG A 37 -0.56 -9.68 -4.59
CA ARG A 37 -1.67 -9.22 -5.44
C ARG A 37 -2.91 -8.83 -4.65
N PRO A 38 -3.43 -9.61 -3.68
CA PRO A 38 -4.61 -9.20 -2.91
C PRO A 38 -4.32 -7.96 -2.07
N VAL A 39 -3.10 -7.81 -1.55
CA VAL A 39 -2.68 -6.63 -0.78
C VAL A 39 -2.66 -5.39 -1.67
N LEU A 40 -2.10 -5.49 -2.87
CA LEU A 40 -2.06 -4.40 -3.85
C LEU A 40 -3.45 -4.04 -4.39
N ALA A 41 -4.31 -5.03 -4.63
CA ALA A 41 -5.69 -4.79 -5.04
C ALA A 41 -6.49 -4.05 -3.95
N ALA A 42 -6.33 -4.46 -2.69
CA ALA A 42 -6.94 -3.78 -1.56
C ALA A 42 -6.37 -2.38 -1.35
N TYR A 43 -5.05 -2.19 -1.53
CA TYR A 43 -4.42 -0.86 -1.54
C TYR A 43 -5.08 0.08 -2.54
N ALA A 44 -5.25 -0.35 -3.80
CA ALA A 44 -5.90 0.44 -4.83
C ALA A 44 -7.37 0.74 -4.50
N SER A 45 -8.09 -0.24 -3.94
CA SER A 45 -9.48 -0.04 -3.49
C SER A 45 -9.58 1.00 -2.37
N CYS A 46 -8.69 0.95 -1.37
CA CYS A 46 -8.63 1.92 -0.28
C CYS A 46 -8.30 3.32 -0.80
N TRP A 47 -7.39 3.43 -1.76
CA TRP A 47 -7.09 4.69 -2.42
C TRP A 47 -8.34 5.27 -3.09
N ALA A 48 -9.00 4.49 -3.95
CA ALA A 48 -10.17 4.93 -4.70
C ALA A 48 -11.33 5.34 -3.79
N ALA A 49 -11.56 4.58 -2.71
CA ALA A 49 -12.60 4.90 -1.72
C ALA A 49 -12.35 6.25 -1.03
N ALA A 50 -11.11 6.50 -0.58
CA ALA A 50 -10.75 7.78 0.04
C ALA A 50 -10.75 8.95 -0.96
N ALA A 51 -10.39 8.67 -2.21
CA ALA A 51 -10.37 9.64 -3.30
C ALA A 51 -11.79 10.09 -3.73
N GLN A 52 -12.78 9.20 -3.66
CA GLN A 52 -14.13 9.43 -4.17
C GLN A 52 -14.87 10.59 -3.46
N GLY A 53 -14.63 10.78 -2.16
CA GLY A 53 -15.26 11.85 -1.37
C GLY A 53 -14.40 13.10 -1.18
N THR A 54 -13.18 13.11 -1.74
CA THR A 54 -12.19 14.16 -1.46
C THR A 54 -12.09 15.15 -2.63
N PRO A 55 -11.99 16.47 -2.38
CA PRO A 55 -11.72 17.47 -3.42
C PRO A 55 -10.47 17.11 -4.22
N GLU A 56 -10.48 17.36 -5.53
CA GLU A 56 -9.41 16.94 -6.47
C GLU A 56 -8.00 17.29 -5.97
N ARG A 57 -7.80 18.52 -5.48
CA ARG A 57 -6.51 18.99 -4.92
C ARG A 57 -5.97 18.17 -3.73
N GLN A 58 -6.83 17.41 -3.06
CA GLN A 58 -6.50 16.57 -1.89
C GLN A 58 -6.70 15.09 -2.18
N ARG A 59 -7.26 14.73 -3.34
CA ARG A 59 -7.65 13.37 -3.69
C ARG A 59 -6.48 12.40 -3.60
N ASP A 60 -5.33 12.79 -4.14
CA ASP A 60 -4.13 11.96 -4.13
C ASP A 60 -3.56 11.79 -2.72
N ASN A 61 -3.53 12.87 -1.93
CA ASN A 61 -3.05 12.81 -0.54
C ASN A 61 -3.98 11.97 0.35
N ALA A 62 -5.30 12.06 0.16
CA ALA A 62 -6.27 11.27 0.89
C ALA A 62 -6.18 9.78 0.50
N GLY A 63 -6.11 9.49 -0.81
CA GLY A 63 -5.91 8.15 -1.34
C GLY A 63 -4.63 7.51 -0.79
N ARG A 64 -3.50 8.23 -0.89
CA ARG A 64 -2.20 7.79 -0.37
C ARG A 64 -2.23 7.49 1.12
N ARG A 65 -2.81 8.39 1.92
CA ARG A 65 -2.92 8.16 3.37
C ARG A 65 -3.75 6.93 3.70
N ALA A 66 -4.93 6.80 3.10
CA ALA A 66 -5.82 5.68 3.38
C ALA A 66 -5.17 4.34 2.96
N ALA A 67 -4.60 4.30 1.76
CA ALA A 67 -3.94 3.12 1.24
C ALA A 67 -2.67 2.74 2.02
N ASN A 68 -1.85 3.73 2.42
CA ASN A 68 -0.68 3.48 3.26
C ASN A 68 -1.05 3.02 4.67
N THR A 69 -2.12 3.55 5.27
CA THR A 69 -2.62 3.06 6.56
C THR A 69 -3.06 1.60 6.44
N PHE A 70 -3.88 1.27 5.44
CA PHE A 70 -4.29 -0.11 5.18
C PHE A 70 -3.08 -1.03 4.99
N LEU A 71 -2.09 -0.60 4.20
CA LEU A 71 -0.88 -1.39 3.95
C LEU A 71 -0.13 -1.71 5.24
N ARG A 72 0.01 -0.73 6.13
CA ARG A 72 0.68 -0.94 7.42
C ARG A 72 -0.08 -1.88 8.34
N GLU A 73 -1.42 -1.79 8.36
CA GLU A 73 -2.27 -2.67 9.16
C GLU A 73 -2.28 -4.10 8.62
N ALA A 74 -2.46 -4.26 7.31
CA ALA A 74 -2.47 -5.56 6.64
C ALA A 74 -1.15 -6.33 6.80
N LEU A 75 -0.03 -5.59 6.87
CA LEU A 75 1.32 -6.15 6.95
C LEU A 75 1.90 -6.12 8.37
N GLY A 76 1.17 -5.55 9.35
CA GLY A 76 1.64 -5.42 10.73
C GLY A 76 2.87 -4.52 10.91
N VAL A 77 3.16 -3.63 9.95
CA VAL A 77 4.33 -2.72 9.94
C VAL A 77 4.07 -1.43 10.76
N ALA A 78 3.26 -1.55 11.82
CA ALA A 78 3.00 -0.46 12.73
C ALA A 78 4.22 -0.24 13.65
N PRO A 79 4.64 1.02 13.92
CA PRO A 79 5.60 1.29 14.97
C PRO A 79 4.91 0.98 16.31
N GLY A 80 5.09 -0.25 16.81
CA GLY A 80 4.62 -0.66 18.14
C GLY A 80 3.47 -1.66 18.19
N ALA A 81 3.14 -2.39 17.11
CA ALA A 81 2.23 -3.53 17.22
C ALA A 81 2.97 -4.72 17.87
N SER A 82 3.08 -4.67 19.20
CA SER A 82 3.29 -5.85 20.04
C SER A 82 2.22 -6.88 19.67
N ARG A 83 2.67 -8.00 19.10
CA ARG A 83 1.87 -9.22 18.94
C ARG A 83 1.18 -9.53 20.27
N SER A 84 -0.12 -9.34 20.34
CA SER A 84 -0.94 -9.97 21.38
C SER A 84 -1.49 -11.25 20.77
N HIS A 85 -0.93 -12.35 21.25
CA HIS A 85 -1.25 -13.74 20.94
C HIS A 85 -2.63 -14.10 21.49
#